data_AF-A0A2V7VPN1-F1
#
_entry.id   AF-A0A2V7VPN1-F1
#
_cell.length_a   1.000
_cell.length_b   1.000
_cell.length_c   1.000
_cell.angle_alpha   90.00
_cell.angle_beta   90.00
_cell.angle_gamma   90.00
#
_symmetry.space_group_name_H-M   'P 1'
#
loop_
_entity.id
_entity.type
_entity.pdbx_description
1 polymer ?
#
loop_
_entity_poly.entity_id
_entity_poly.type
_entity_poly.pdbx_seq_one_letter_code
_entity_poly.pdbx_strand_id
1 'polypeptide(L)'
;MECDRLRDDRLDVLYGEADVSTRRRVEEHLATCGACRDELAGLKRLRQDLRAWILPESRGPAFVAPRRASVWLPLAAGFLLALGAGLGWSAFQTALAEQEARALARDQAYRREIAGLQAALASGFPGPVSGHSPDDQAVLARVAEMIKESEARQGARLDTTLARFDRKEEAQRRYDLARVAAGLSYLDGKNGQHVARTTELMSYVLDAAHPR
;
A
#
# COMPACT_ATOMS: atom_id res chain seq x y z
N MET A 1 0.46 -32.77 10.76
CA MET A 1 0.68 -31.38 11.23
C MET A 1 2.18 -31.02 11.30
N GLU A 2 3.08 -31.76 10.66
CA GLU A 2 4.53 -31.45 10.62
C GLU A 2 4.95 -30.64 9.38
N CYS A 3 4.07 -30.49 8.38
CA CYS A 3 4.35 -29.78 7.14
C CYS A 3 4.55 -28.26 7.35
N ASP A 4 3.92 -27.66 8.36
CA ASP A 4 4.07 -26.22 8.65
C ASP A 4 5.46 -25.86 9.14
N ARG A 5 6.07 -26.68 10.01
CA ARG A 5 7.46 -26.46 10.46
C ARG A 5 8.46 -26.68 9.33
N LEU A 6 8.16 -27.59 8.41
CA LEU A 6 9.00 -27.84 7.23
C LEU A 6 8.94 -26.73 6.18
N ARG A 7 7.95 -25.83 6.26
CA ARG A 7 7.78 -24.74 5.28
C ARG A 7 8.94 -23.76 5.30
N ASP A 8 9.53 -23.51 6.46
CA ASP A 8 10.66 -22.58 6.59
C ASP A 8 11.96 -23.29 6.19
N ASP A 9 12.20 -24.50 6.71
CA ASP A 9 13.35 -25.34 6.35
C ASP A 9 13.49 -25.57 4.83
N ARG A 10 12.38 -25.76 4.10
CA ARG A 10 12.43 -25.93 2.63
C ARG A 10 12.80 -24.64 1.90
N LEU A 11 12.46 -23.47 2.43
CA LEU A 11 12.83 -22.18 1.84
C LEU A 11 14.33 -21.98 2.01
N ASP A 12 14.87 -22.28 3.18
CA ASP A 12 16.32 -22.23 3.43
C ASP A 12 17.08 -23.17 2.47
N VAL A 13 16.56 -24.38 2.23
CA VAL A 13 17.13 -25.29 1.22
C VAL A 13 17.03 -24.71 -0.19
N LEU A 14 15.91 -24.06 -0.56
CA LEU A 14 15.70 -23.46 -1.88
C LEU A 14 16.63 -22.29 -2.16
N TYR A 15 16.97 -21.50 -1.14
CA TYR A 15 17.87 -20.36 -1.26
C TYR A 15 19.35 -20.72 -1.02
N GLY A 16 19.63 -21.95 -0.57
CA GLY A 16 20.99 -22.41 -0.28
C GLY A 16 21.51 -21.95 1.08
N GLU A 17 20.61 -21.53 1.97
CA GLU A 17 20.89 -21.02 3.31
C GLU A 17 20.81 -22.13 4.38
N ALA A 18 20.22 -23.28 4.05
CA ALA A 18 20.09 -24.41 4.97
C ALA A 18 21.42 -25.08 5.33
N ASP A 19 21.62 -25.35 6.62
CA ASP A 19 22.68 -26.22 7.13
C ASP A 19 22.44 -27.70 6.79
N VAL A 20 23.45 -28.55 7.05
CA VAL A 20 23.43 -29.98 6.71
C VAL A 20 22.30 -30.74 7.43
N SER A 21 22.00 -30.39 8.68
CA SER A 21 20.94 -31.04 9.45
C SER A 21 19.56 -30.66 8.92
N THR A 22 19.37 -29.38 8.55
CA THR A 22 18.13 -28.86 7.96
C THR A 22 17.88 -29.49 6.60
N ARG A 23 18.91 -29.60 5.77
CA ARG A 23 18.82 -30.31 4.48
C ARG A 23 18.40 -31.77 4.65
N ARG A 24 18.99 -32.49 5.61
CA ARG A 24 18.65 -33.90 5.88
C ARG A 24 17.19 -34.07 6.32
N ARG A 25 16.69 -33.20 7.21
CA ARG A 25 15.29 -33.24 7.66
C ARG A 25 14.31 -33.00 6.50
N VAL A 26 14.63 -32.04 5.63
CA VAL A 26 13.83 -31.76 4.44
C VAL A 26 13.84 -32.96 3.50
N GLU A 27 14.99 -33.56 3.21
CA GLU A 27 15.10 -34.75 2.35
C GLU A 27 14.30 -35.95 2.90
N GLU A 28 14.40 -36.21 4.21
CA GLU A 28 13.67 -37.29 4.89
C GLU A 28 12.15 -37.08 4.79
N HIS A 29 11.66 -35.86 5.02
CA HIS A 29 10.24 -35.55 4.88
C HIS A 29 9.78 -35.63 3.43
N LEU A 30 10.58 -35.13 2.48
CA LEU A 30 10.26 -35.18 1.05
C LEU A 30 10.20 -36.63 0.54
N ALA A 31 10.90 -37.59 1.16
CA ALA A 31 10.75 -39.00 0.80
C ALA A 31 9.34 -39.52 1.09
N THR A 32 8.67 -39.01 2.12
CA THR A 32 7.37 -39.53 2.61
C THR A 32 6.16 -38.68 2.20
N CYS A 33 6.33 -37.38 1.94
CA CYS A 33 5.23 -36.46 1.65
C CYS A 33 5.21 -35.98 0.18
N GLY A 34 4.22 -36.44 -0.59
CA GLY A 34 4.02 -36.03 -1.99
C GLY A 34 3.69 -34.55 -2.18
N ALA A 35 2.78 -34.01 -1.37
CA ALA A 35 2.36 -32.61 -1.47
C ALA A 35 3.54 -31.63 -1.29
N CYS A 36 4.41 -31.87 -0.31
CA CYS A 36 5.59 -31.03 -0.10
C CYS A 36 6.62 -31.16 -1.23
N ARG A 37 6.74 -32.33 -1.89
CA ARG A 37 7.56 -32.49 -3.09
C ARG A 37 7.03 -31.64 -4.24
N ASP A 38 5.72 -31.68 -4.47
CA ASP A 38 5.08 -30.95 -5.56
C ASP A 38 5.20 -29.43 -5.37
N GLU A 39 5.00 -28.96 -4.13
CA GLU A 39 5.20 -27.55 -3.77
C GLU A 39 6.65 -27.09 -4.01
N LEU A 40 7.65 -27.86 -3.55
CA LEU A 40 9.05 -27.52 -3.74
C LEU A 40 9.45 -27.54 -5.23
N ALA A 41 8.92 -28.49 -6.01
CA ALA A 41 9.10 -28.54 -7.45
C ALA A 41 8.42 -27.36 -8.17
N GLY A 42 7.27 -26.90 -7.68
CA GLY A 42 6.59 -25.69 -8.16
C GLY A 42 7.43 -24.43 -7.93
N LEU A 43 7.97 -24.25 -6.73
CA LEU A 43 8.84 -23.11 -6.40
C LEU A 43 10.13 -23.10 -7.24
N LYS A 44 10.75 -24.26 -7.47
CA LYS A 44 11.93 -24.37 -8.33
C LYS A 44 11.64 -23.96 -9.78
N ARG A 45 10.49 -24.38 -10.33
CA ARG A 45 10.03 -23.97 -11.68
C ARG A 45 9.81 -22.46 -11.77
N LEU A 46 9.06 -21.88 -10.84
CA LEU A 46 8.84 -20.43 -10.80
C LEU A 46 10.16 -19.64 -10.78
N ARG A 47 11.16 -20.11 -10.03
CA ARG A 47 12.48 -19.47 -9.97
C ARG A 47 13.24 -19.59 -11.30
N GLN A 48 13.08 -20.67 -12.04
CA GLN A 48 13.62 -20.81 -13.39
C GLN A 48 12.93 -19.86 -14.35
N ASP A 49 11.60 -19.77 -14.30
CA ASP A 49 10.81 -18.86 -15.14
C ASP A 49 11.19 -17.40 -14.89
N LEU A 50 11.32 -16.99 -13.63
CA LEU A 50 11.77 -15.65 -13.24
C LEU A 50 13.21 -15.35 -13.66
N ARG A 51 14.08 -16.37 -13.74
CA ARG A 51 15.44 -16.21 -14.27
C ARG A 51 15.47 -16.10 -15.79
N ALA A 52 14.57 -16.81 -16.47
CA ALA A 52 14.39 -16.73 -17.91
C ALA A 52 13.62 -15.47 -18.33
N TRP A 53 12.96 -14.80 -17.38
CA TRP A 53 12.29 -13.53 -17.60
C TRP A 53 13.33 -12.44 -17.95
N ILE A 54 13.49 -12.21 -19.24
CA ILE A 54 14.22 -11.06 -19.75
C ILE A 54 13.27 -9.88 -19.64
N LEU A 55 13.65 -8.88 -18.85
CA LEU A 55 12.95 -7.61 -18.86
C LEU A 55 13.00 -7.09 -20.30
N PRO A 56 11.86 -6.88 -20.99
CA PRO A 56 11.88 -6.24 -22.30
C PRO A 56 12.66 -4.94 -22.16
N GLU A 57 13.58 -4.66 -23.07
CA GLU A 57 14.42 -3.46 -23.03
C GLU A 57 13.53 -2.25 -22.75
N SER A 58 13.52 -1.82 -21.50
CA SER A 58 12.98 -0.53 -21.17
C SER A 58 13.90 0.43 -21.91
N ARG A 59 13.34 1.26 -22.79
CA ARG A 59 14.00 2.50 -23.18
C ARG A 59 14.10 3.35 -21.90
N GLY A 60 15.03 2.99 -21.04
CA GLY A 60 15.48 3.85 -19.96
C GLY A 60 16.09 5.10 -20.61
N PRO A 61 15.95 6.27 -20.00
CA PRO A 61 16.69 7.43 -20.44
C PRO A 61 18.19 7.09 -20.36
N ALA A 62 18.90 7.24 -21.48
CA ALA A 62 20.34 7.04 -21.52
C ALA A 62 20.99 8.04 -20.56
N PHE A 63 21.48 7.55 -19.42
CA PHE A 63 22.35 8.35 -18.56
C PHE A 63 23.71 8.46 -19.23
N VAL A 64 23.86 9.49 -20.05
CA VAL A 64 25.14 9.90 -20.62
C VAL A 64 26.03 10.37 -19.47
N ALA A 65 27.13 9.66 -19.21
CA ALA A 65 28.14 10.11 -18.27
C ALA A 65 28.58 11.55 -18.63
N PRO A 66 28.65 12.50 -17.67
CA PRO A 66 28.97 13.88 -17.99
C PRO A 66 30.42 13.97 -18.47
N ARG A 67 30.63 14.09 -19.78
CA ARG A 67 31.88 14.61 -20.33
C ARG A 67 32.01 16.04 -19.85
N ARG A 68 33.20 16.41 -19.33
CA ARG A 68 33.54 17.76 -18.84
C ARG A 68 33.02 18.81 -19.82
N ALA A 69 31.90 19.42 -19.47
CA ALA A 69 31.18 20.34 -20.32
C ALA A 69 31.71 21.76 -20.10
N SER A 70 32.01 22.43 -21.20
CA SER A 70 32.42 23.83 -21.25
C SER A 70 31.41 24.74 -20.52
N VAL A 71 31.92 25.79 -19.88
CA VAL A 71 31.22 26.72 -18.96
C VAL A 71 30.01 27.43 -19.57
N TRP A 72 29.78 27.31 -20.87
CA TRP A 72 28.63 27.90 -21.58
C TRP A 72 27.32 27.08 -21.51
N LEU A 73 27.36 25.80 -21.14
CA LEU A 73 26.17 24.94 -21.04
C LEU A 73 25.21 25.20 -19.86
N PRO A 74 25.62 25.65 -18.65
CA PRO A 74 24.66 25.88 -17.55
C PRO A 74 23.64 27.01 -17.82
N LEU A 75 23.96 28.00 -18.66
CA LEU A 75 23.01 29.07 -19.01
C LEU A 75 21.88 28.59 -19.92
N ALA A 76 22.17 27.70 -20.88
CA ALA A 76 21.15 27.12 -21.75
C ALA A 76 20.25 26.11 -21.02
N ALA A 77 20.82 25.32 -20.10
CA ALA A 77 20.07 24.37 -19.27
C ALA A 77 19.12 25.09 -18.29
N GLY A 78 19.56 26.21 -17.68
CA GLY A 78 18.70 27.04 -16.85
C GLY A 78 17.51 27.63 -17.62
N PHE A 79 17.74 28.08 -18.87
CA PHE A 79 16.67 28.62 -19.72
C PHE A 79 15.65 27.55 -20.14
N LEU A 80 16.11 26.33 -20.47
CA LEU A 80 15.24 25.20 -20.81
C LEU A 80 14.44 24.68 -19.60
N LEU A 81 15.04 24.65 -18.40
CA LEU A 81 14.32 24.30 -17.17
C LEU A 81 13.30 25.38 -16.78
N ALA A 82 13.62 26.66 -16.94
CA ALA A 82 12.68 27.75 -16.69
C ALA A 82 11.51 27.73 -17.69
N LEU A 83 11.77 27.47 -18.97
CA LEU A 83 10.73 27.29 -19.99
C LEU A 83 9.87 26.04 -19.74
N GLY A 84 10.50 24.90 -19.41
CA GLY A 84 9.78 23.67 -19.09
C GLY A 84 8.91 23.77 -17.83
N ALA A 85 9.42 24.42 -16.77
CA ALA A 85 8.65 24.69 -15.57
C ALA A 85 7.50 25.66 -15.82
N GLY A 86 7.72 26.72 -16.63
CA GLY A 86 6.67 27.67 -16.99
C GLY A 86 5.53 27.04 -17.81
N LEU A 87 5.86 26.18 -18.77
CA LEU A 87 4.88 25.47 -19.61
C LEU A 87 4.14 24.36 -18.83
N GLY A 88 4.83 23.62 -17.97
CA GLY A 88 4.20 22.62 -17.11
C GLY A 88 3.28 23.25 -16.06
N TRP A 89 3.71 24.37 -15.46
CA TRP A 89 2.93 25.11 -14.47
C TRP A 89 1.69 25.77 -15.07
N SER A 90 1.79 26.33 -16.28
CA SER A 90 0.63 26.91 -16.95
C SER A 90 -0.40 25.85 -17.36
N ALA A 91 0.05 24.72 -17.91
CA ALA A 91 -0.83 23.59 -18.24
C ALA A 91 -1.53 23.04 -16.98
N PHE A 92 -0.79 22.91 -15.87
CA PHE A 92 -1.35 22.51 -14.59
C PHE A 92 -2.40 23.49 -14.07
N GLN A 93 -2.14 24.80 -14.14
CA GLN A 93 -3.13 25.81 -13.74
C GLN A 93 -4.38 25.78 -14.61
N THR A 94 -4.24 25.57 -15.93
CA THR A 94 -5.41 25.44 -16.82
C THR A 94 -6.24 24.20 -16.50
N ALA A 95 -5.59 23.08 -16.20
CA ALA A 95 -6.27 21.85 -15.81
C ALA A 95 -7.00 22.00 -14.47
N LEU A 96 -6.40 22.70 -13.51
CA LEU A 96 -7.02 22.99 -12.22
C LEU A 96 -8.25 23.89 -12.38
N ALA A 97 -8.14 24.97 -13.17
CA ALA A 97 -9.24 25.87 -13.45
C ALA A 97 -10.40 25.17 -14.18
N GLU A 98 -10.09 24.25 -15.10
CA GLU A 98 -11.11 23.44 -15.76
C GLU A 98 -11.81 22.49 -14.78
N GLN A 99 -11.06 21.93 -13.82
CA GLN A 99 -11.62 21.06 -12.80
C GLN A 99 -12.54 21.81 -11.83
N GLU A 100 -12.15 23.02 -11.42
CA GLU A 100 -12.97 23.92 -10.61
C GLU A 100 -14.25 24.33 -11.35
N ALA A 101 -14.14 24.68 -12.64
CA ALA A 101 -15.30 25.01 -13.46
C ALA A 101 -16.30 23.84 -13.56
N ARG A 102 -15.82 22.60 -13.72
CA ARG A 102 -16.67 21.39 -13.71
C ARG A 102 -17.28 21.09 -12.34
N ALA A 103 -16.61 21.46 -11.25
CA ALA A 103 -17.17 21.33 -9.90
C ALA A 103 -18.31 22.34 -9.69
N LEU A 104 -18.07 23.61 -10.02
CA LEU A 104 -19.07 24.68 -9.92
C LEU A 104 -20.28 24.43 -10.81
N ALA A 105 -20.09 23.89 -12.02
CA ALA A 105 -21.19 23.54 -12.91
C ALA A 105 -22.09 22.44 -12.31
N ARG A 106 -21.49 21.44 -11.65
CA ARG A 106 -22.25 20.37 -10.95
C ARG A 106 -23.03 20.93 -9.75
N ASP A 107 -22.42 21.79 -8.95
CA ASP A 107 -23.09 22.43 -7.83
C ASP A 107 -24.27 23.29 -8.28
N GLN A 108 -24.13 24.03 -9.39
CA GLN A 108 -25.22 24.79 -9.97
C GLN A 108 -26.35 23.89 -10.48
N ALA A 109 -26.03 22.76 -11.10
CA ALA A 109 -27.03 21.78 -11.53
C ALA A 109 -27.81 21.23 -10.32
N TYR A 110 -27.13 20.81 -9.26
CA TYR A 110 -27.79 20.35 -8.04
C TYR A 110 -28.66 21.42 -7.39
N ARG A 111 -28.20 22.67 -7.35
CA ARG A 111 -29.02 23.77 -6.81
C ARG A 111 -30.28 24.00 -7.63
N ARG A 112 -30.22 23.86 -8.96
CA ARG A 112 -31.40 23.97 -9.84
C ARG A 112 -32.35 22.80 -9.64
N GLU A 113 -31.82 21.59 -9.50
CA GLU A 113 -32.64 20.42 -9.19
C GLU A 113 -33.33 20.57 -7.83
N ILE A 114 -32.60 20.96 -6.79
CA ILE A 114 -33.17 21.22 -5.46
C ILE A 114 -34.22 22.33 -5.52
N ALA A 115 -33.94 23.45 -6.18
CA ALA A 115 -34.89 24.54 -6.33
C ALA A 115 -36.14 24.10 -7.12
N GLY A 116 -35.95 23.29 -8.16
CA GLY A 116 -37.05 22.71 -8.95
C GLY A 116 -37.91 21.76 -8.12
N LEU A 117 -37.29 20.89 -7.32
CA LEU A 117 -38.00 20.00 -6.38
C LEU A 117 -38.73 20.79 -5.31
N GLN A 118 -38.11 21.83 -4.74
CA GLN A 118 -38.75 22.72 -3.77
C GLN A 118 -39.95 23.45 -4.37
N ALA A 119 -39.83 23.96 -5.59
CA ALA A 119 -40.94 24.60 -6.30
C ALA A 119 -42.06 23.61 -6.65
N ALA A 120 -41.71 22.38 -7.05
CA ALA A 120 -42.67 21.32 -7.30
C ALA A 120 -43.42 20.90 -6.02
N LEU A 121 -42.70 20.80 -4.89
CA LEU A 121 -43.32 20.57 -3.58
C LEU A 121 -44.21 21.75 -3.18
N ALA A 122 -43.73 22.99 -3.30
CA ALA A 122 -44.50 24.19 -2.93
C ALA A 122 -45.76 24.39 -3.79
N SER A 123 -45.72 24.02 -5.08
CA SER A 123 -46.89 24.07 -5.98
C SER A 123 -47.83 22.88 -5.86
N GLY A 124 -47.34 21.73 -5.38
CA GLY A 124 -48.15 20.57 -5.03
C GLY A 124 -48.86 20.68 -3.68
N PHE A 125 -48.50 21.65 -2.84
CA PHE A 125 -49.17 21.93 -1.57
C PHE A 125 -50.30 22.96 -1.78
N PRO A 126 -51.57 22.62 -1.49
CA PRO A 126 -52.62 23.63 -1.39
C PRO A 126 -52.26 24.61 -0.25
N GLY A 127 -52.62 25.88 -0.41
CA GLY A 127 -52.24 27.01 0.46
C GLY A 127 -52.49 26.80 1.97
N PRO A 128 -52.09 27.75 2.83
CA PRO A 128 -51.99 27.55 4.28
C PRO A 128 -53.27 26.91 4.84
N VAL A 129 -53.16 25.62 5.18
CA VAL A 129 -54.22 24.87 5.83
C VAL A 129 -54.31 25.39 7.25
N SER A 130 -55.08 26.47 7.42
CA SER A 130 -55.46 27.02 8.72
C SER A 130 -56.42 26.04 9.39
N GLY A 131 -55.85 24.97 9.94
CA GLY A 131 -56.55 23.87 10.58
C GLY A 131 -55.72 22.61 10.53
N HIS A 132 -54.63 22.54 11.31
CA HIS A 132 -53.98 21.26 11.58
C HIS A 132 -55.02 20.39 12.29
N SER A 133 -55.56 19.40 11.59
CA SER A 133 -56.39 18.39 12.22
C SER A 133 -55.51 17.66 13.24
N PRO A 134 -56.01 17.28 14.43
CA PRO A 134 -55.25 16.46 15.38
C PRO A 134 -54.65 15.18 14.75
N ASP A 135 -55.20 14.73 13.62
CA ASP A 135 -54.69 13.62 12.81
C ASP A 135 -53.33 13.93 12.14
N ASP A 136 -53.12 15.15 11.64
CA ASP A 136 -51.84 15.56 11.01
C ASP A 136 -50.70 15.60 12.02
N GLN A 137 -50.98 16.03 13.25
CA GLN A 137 -50.00 16.01 14.34
C GLN A 137 -49.63 14.57 14.71
N ALA A 138 -50.57 13.63 14.68
CA ALA A 138 -50.30 12.22 14.92
C ALA A 138 -49.40 11.62 13.82
N VAL A 139 -49.64 11.99 12.56
CA VAL A 139 -48.79 11.57 11.42
C VAL A 139 -47.38 12.15 11.54
N LEU A 140 -47.25 13.45 11.85
CA LEU A 140 -45.94 14.09 12.04
C LEU A 140 -45.16 13.48 13.22
N ALA A 141 -45.85 13.21 14.34
CA ALA A 141 -45.25 12.51 15.47
C ALA A 141 -44.77 11.10 15.08
N ARG A 142 -45.54 10.39 14.26
CA ARG A 142 -45.15 9.06 13.76
C ARG A 142 -43.94 9.12 12.83
N VAL A 143 -43.88 10.10 11.94
CA VAL A 143 -42.74 10.33 11.04
C VAL A 143 -41.49 10.70 11.83
N ALA A 144 -41.61 11.59 12.82
CA ALA A 144 -40.49 11.97 13.70
C ALA A 144 -39.93 10.75 14.45
N GLU A 145 -40.80 9.87 14.94
CA GLU A 145 -40.37 8.64 15.61
C GLU A 145 -39.67 7.69 14.63
N MET A 146 -40.19 7.52 13.41
CA MET A 146 -39.53 6.71 12.37
C MET A 146 -38.16 7.28 11.97
N ILE A 147 -38.02 8.60 11.89
CA ILE A 147 -36.73 9.27 11.61
C ILE A 147 -35.75 8.99 12.74
N LYS A 148 -36.16 9.21 13.99
CA LYS A 148 -35.33 8.95 15.17
C LYS A 148 -34.86 7.49 15.23
N GLU A 149 -35.75 6.55 14.93
CA GLU A 149 -35.43 5.13 14.88
C GLU A 149 -34.49 4.81 13.70
N SER A 150 -34.66 5.47 12.55
CA SER A 150 -33.76 5.35 11.40
C SER A 150 -32.37 5.91 11.71
N GLU A 151 -32.27 7.07 12.33
CA GLU A 151 -31.01 7.70 12.74
C GLU A 151 -30.26 6.83 13.76
N ALA A 152 -30.98 6.25 14.72
CA ALA A 152 -30.41 5.30 15.67
C ALA A 152 -29.83 4.05 14.95
N ARG A 153 -30.55 3.51 13.95
CA ARG A 153 -30.05 2.41 13.12
C ARG A 153 -28.85 2.80 12.27
N GLN A 154 -28.84 4.01 11.72
CA GLN A 154 -27.73 4.51 10.91
C GLN A 154 -26.48 4.76 11.76
N GLY A 155 -26.63 5.35 12.94
CA GLY A 155 -25.55 5.54 13.92
C GLY A 155 -24.91 4.23 14.32
N ALA A 156 -25.71 3.23 14.71
CA ALA A 156 -25.19 1.91 15.08
C ALA A 156 -24.41 1.22 13.93
N ARG A 157 -24.84 1.40 12.67
CA ARG A 157 -24.13 0.88 11.48
C ARG A 157 -22.82 1.62 11.25
N LEU A 158 -22.80 2.94 11.40
CA LEU A 158 -21.60 3.77 11.29
C LEU A 158 -20.57 3.39 12.36
N ASP A 159 -20.99 3.30 13.62
CA ASP A 159 -20.12 2.92 14.74
C ASP A 159 -19.50 1.54 14.53
N THR A 160 -20.30 0.58 14.07
CA THR A 160 -19.79 -0.77 13.75
C THR A 160 -18.77 -0.74 12.62
N THR A 161 -18.97 0.12 11.63
CA THR A 161 -18.06 0.27 10.48
C THR A 161 -16.75 0.94 10.90
N LEU A 162 -16.82 2.01 11.69
CA LEU A 162 -15.65 2.69 12.24
C LEU A 162 -14.83 1.76 13.15
N ALA A 163 -15.49 1.02 14.04
CA ALA A 163 -14.82 0.04 14.89
C ALA A 163 -14.13 -1.09 14.09
N ARG A 164 -14.69 -1.46 12.93
CA ARG A 164 -14.05 -2.43 12.02
C ARG A 164 -12.81 -1.83 11.35
N PHE A 165 -12.88 -0.57 10.94
CA PHE A 165 -11.76 0.13 10.33
C PHE A 165 -10.60 0.30 11.31
N ASP A 166 -10.89 0.71 12.54
CA ASP A 166 -9.91 0.87 13.62
C ASP A 166 -9.15 -0.44 13.92
N ARG A 167 -9.89 -1.56 14.02
CA ARG A 167 -9.27 -2.88 14.17
C ARG A 167 -8.36 -3.27 12.99
N LYS A 168 -8.68 -2.84 11.77
CA LYS A 168 -7.88 -3.12 10.58
C LYS A 168 -6.57 -2.32 10.58
N GLU A 169 -6.64 -1.02 10.91
CA GLU A 169 -5.46 -0.15 11.05
C GLU A 169 -4.52 -0.66 12.14
N GLU A 170 -5.05 -1.03 13.31
CA GLU A 170 -4.24 -1.59 14.40
C GLU A 170 -3.59 -2.93 14.02
N ALA A 171 -4.30 -3.80 13.29
CA ALA A 171 -3.72 -5.05 12.79
C ALA A 171 -2.61 -4.80 11.75
N GLN A 172 -2.79 -3.82 10.86
CA GLN A 172 -1.78 -3.43 9.88
C GLN A 172 -0.55 -2.85 10.56
N ARG A 173 -0.73 -1.94 11.53
CA ARG A 173 0.35 -1.37 12.33
C ARG A 173 1.16 -2.45 13.04
N ARG A 174 0.49 -3.44 13.64
CA ARG A 174 1.17 -4.58 14.28
C ARG A 174 1.96 -5.42 13.29
N TYR A 175 1.40 -5.68 12.12
CA TYR A 175 2.10 -6.40 11.05
C TYR A 175 3.34 -5.63 10.58
N ASP A 176 3.23 -4.32 10.38
CA ASP A 176 4.34 -3.46 9.96
C ASP A 176 5.43 -3.40 11.03
N LEU A 177 5.06 -3.27 12.30
CA LEU A 177 6.02 -3.32 13.42
C LEU A 177 6.71 -4.68 13.52
N ALA A 178 5.98 -5.79 13.36
CA ALA A 178 6.57 -7.12 13.35
C ALA A 178 7.56 -7.30 12.18
N ARG A 179 7.22 -6.76 11.00
CA ARG A 179 8.08 -6.78 9.82
C ARG A 179 9.36 -5.97 10.02
N VAL A 180 9.25 -4.77 10.61
CA VAL A 180 10.41 -3.94 10.94
C VAL A 180 11.30 -4.64 11.97
N ALA A 181 10.71 -5.24 13.01
CA ALA A 181 11.45 -5.99 14.03
C ALA A 181 12.21 -7.18 13.43
N ALA A 182 11.57 -7.95 12.54
CA ALA A 182 12.23 -9.06 11.85
C ALA A 182 13.38 -8.57 10.95
N GLY A 183 13.18 -7.46 10.23
CA GLY A 183 14.22 -6.85 9.40
C GLY A 183 15.44 -6.38 10.21
N LEU A 184 15.20 -5.78 11.38
CA LEU A 184 16.27 -5.34 12.29
C LEU A 184 17.02 -6.54 12.90
N SER A 185 16.32 -7.59 13.31
CA SER A 185 16.94 -8.81 13.85
C SER A 185 17.84 -9.50 12.82
N TYR A 186 17.44 -9.52 11.55
CA TYR A 186 18.27 -10.05 10.45
C TYR A 186 19.56 -9.25 10.25
N LEU A 187 19.50 -7.92 10.32
CA LEU A 187 20.68 -7.05 10.20
C LEU A 187 21.63 -7.24 11.39
N ASP A 188 21.10 -7.38 12.60
CA ASP A 188 21.90 -7.60 13.80
C ASP A 188 22.63 -8.96 13.74
N GLY A 189 21.94 -10.01 13.28
CA GLY A 189 22.54 -11.32 13.04
C GLY A 189 23.69 -11.28 12.02
N LYS A 190 23.52 -10.54 10.91
CA LYS A 190 24.59 -10.37 9.90
C LYS A 190 25.77 -9.57 10.44
N ASN A 191 25.51 -8.47 11.15
CA ASN A 191 26.57 -7.65 11.73
C ASN A 191 27.37 -8.43 12.77
N GLY A 192 26.70 -9.24 13.61
CA GLY A 192 27.36 -10.16 14.54
C GLY A 192 28.31 -11.15 13.85
N GLN A 193 27.88 -11.75 12.73
CA GLN A 193 28.74 -12.64 11.94
C GLN A 193 29.93 -11.91 11.31
N HIS A 194 29.73 -10.68 10.83
CA HIS A 194 30.82 -9.87 10.28
C HIS A 194 31.85 -9.52 11.35
N VAL A 195 31.41 -9.13 12.55
CA VAL A 195 32.28 -8.84 13.70
C VAL A 195 33.04 -10.10 14.14
N ALA A 196 32.37 -11.25 14.23
CA ALA A 196 33.03 -12.51 14.58
C ALA A 196 34.14 -12.88 13.57
N ARG A 197 33.85 -12.74 12.26
CA ARG A 197 34.82 -13.02 11.20
C ARG A 197 36.00 -12.04 11.21
N THR A 198 35.78 -10.75 11.46
CA THR A 198 36.88 -9.79 11.59
C THR A 198 37.72 -10.04 12.83
N THR A 199 37.12 -10.44 13.96
CA THR A 199 37.88 -10.85 15.16
C THR A 199 38.74 -12.08 14.87
N GLU A 200 38.21 -13.08 14.17
CA GLU A 200 38.97 -14.28 13.79
C GLU A 200 40.16 -13.95 12.88
N LEU A 201 39.95 -13.14 11.83
CA LEU A 201 41.01 -12.67 10.93
C LEU A 201 42.08 -11.86 11.67
N MET A 202 41.67 -10.99 12.60
CA MET A 202 42.61 -10.21 13.40
C MET A 202 43.46 -11.10 14.33
N SER A 203 42.86 -12.16 14.88
CA SER A 203 43.58 -13.18 15.65
C SER A 203 44.66 -13.87 14.82
N TYR A 204 44.35 -14.29 13.59
CA TYR A 204 45.35 -14.91 12.69
C TYR A 204 46.51 -13.96 12.35
N VAL A 205 46.23 -12.67 12.16
CA VAL A 205 47.28 -11.66 11.88
C VAL A 205 48.18 -11.47 13.11
N LEU A 206 47.63 -11.45 14.32
CA LEU A 206 48.41 -11.34 15.55
C LEU A 206 49.29 -12.57 15.80
N ASP A 207 48.76 -13.78 15.59
CA ASP A 207 49.55 -15.01 15.69
C ASP A 207 50.69 -15.05 14.66
N ALA A 208 50.43 -14.62 13.42
CA ALA A 208 51.47 -14.54 12.38
C ALA A 208 52.55 -13.48 12.68
N ALA A 209 52.21 -12.43 13.43
CA ALA A 209 53.14 -11.35 13.81
C ALA A 209 53.99 -11.68 15.06
N HIS A 210 53.76 -12.82 15.73
CA HIS A 210 54.62 -13.34 16.80
C HIS A 210 55.27 -14.67 16.40
N PRO A 211 56.20 -14.66 15.41
CA PRO A 211 57.04 -15.82 15.17
C PRO A 211 57.97 -16.00 16.37
N ARG A 212 57.98 -17.23 16.92
CA ARG A 212 58.87 -17.64 18.01
C ARG A 212 60.34 -17.60 17.61
#